data_AF-A0A0G1W2Q4-F1
#
_entry.id   AF-A0A0G1W2Q4-F1
#
_cell.length_a   1.000
_cell.length_b   1.000
_cell.length_c   1.000
_cell.angle_alpha   90.00
_cell.angle_beta   90.00
_cell.angle_gamma   90.00
#
_symmetry.space_group_name_H-M   'P 1'
#
loop_
_entity.id
_entity.type
_entity.pdbx_description
1 polymer ?
#
loop_
_entity_poly.entity_id
_entity_poly.type
_entity_poly.pdbx_seq_one_letter_code
_entity_poly.pdbx_strand_id
1 'polypeptide(L)'
;MTEAYTTWIAQYAVRNNNVLAGFCYSASVEMQKAFPELILCRGYVYESREHWWLKTLDGEIVDPTAAQFTIFCEVLLKSDYEEYSPEIHGPEPIGRCMKCGDYCYESVEGASSIACGTECLAELNEYYNGKIKFAR
;
A
#
# COMPACT_ATOMS: atom_id res chain seq x y z
N MET A 1 -18.06 -13.41 2.67
CA MET A 1 -18.21 -12.09 2.01
C MET A 1 -19.70 -11.81 1.76
N THR A 2 -20.19 -10.61 2.08
CA THR A 2 -21.60 -10.23 1.85
C THR A 2 -21.84 -9.83 0.38
N GLU A 3 -23.09 -9.85 -0.07
CA GLU A 3 -23.44 -9.36 -1.42
C GLU A 3 -23.07 -7.88 -1.61
N ALA A 4 -23.29 -7.05 -0.57
CA ALA A 4 -22.96 -5.63 -0.60
C ALA A 4 -21.46 -5.37 -0.86
N TYR A 5 -20.56 -6.15 -0.23
CA TYR A 5 -19.12 -6.02 -0.45
C TYR A 5 -18.76 -6.42 -1.90
N THR A 6 -19.28 -7.54 -2.38
CA THR A 6 -19.05 -8.01 -3.76
C THR A 6 -19.53 -6.98 -4.79
N THR A 7 -20.73 -6.42 -4.60
CA THR A 7 -21.26 -5.37 -5.48
C THR A 7 -20.39 -4.13 -5.49
N TRP A 8 -19.94 -3.68 -4.31
CA TRP A 8 -19.07 -2.51 -4.19
C TRP A 8 -17.74 -2.73 -4.93
N ILE A 9 -17.11 -3.89 -4.74
CA ILE A 9 -15.83 -4.24 -5.38
C ILE A 9 -15.98 -4.25 -6.91
N ALA A 10 -17.05 -4.86 -7.43
CA ALA A 10 -17.32 -4.88 -8.87
C ALA A 10 -17.53 -3.46 -9.44
N GLN A 11 -18.28 -2.61 -8.74
CA GLN A 11 -18.49 -1.22 -9.15
C GLN A 11 -17.18 -0.40 -9.12
N TYR A 12 -16.35 -0.59 -8.09
CA TYR A 12 -15.04 0.05 -7.97
C TYR A 12 -14.14 -0.33 -9.16
N ALA A 13 -14.10 -1.62 -9.52
CA ALA A 13 -13.32 -2.11 -10.65
C ALA A 13 -13.79 -1.48 -11.97
N VAL A 14 -15.10 -1.46 -12.23
CA VAL A 14 -15.66 -0.83 -13.43
C VAL A 14 -15.33 0.66 -13.50
N ARG A 15 -15.48 1.40 -12.39
CA ARG A 15 -15.17 2.84 -12.32
C ARG A 15 -13.69 3.16 -12.61
N ASN A 16 -12.79 2.23 -12.30
CA ASN A 16 -11.35 2.36 -12.55
C ASN A 16 -10.89 1.62 -13.81
N ASN A 17 -11.79 1.34 -14.76
CA ASN A 17 -11.49 0.64 -16.02
C ASN A 17 -10.76 -0.71 -15.81
N ASN A 18 -11.05 -1.40 -14.69
CA ASN A 18 -10.38 -2.63 -14.24
C ASN A 18 -8.86 -2.49 -13.98
N VAL A 19 -8.35 -1.27 -13.83
CA VAL A 19 -6.98 -0.99 -13.40
C VAL A 19 -6.97 -0.83 -11.89
N LEU A 20 -6.58 -1.89 -11.17
CA LEU A 20 -6.58 -1.93 -9.70
C LEU A 20 -5.19 -1.80 -9.07
N ALA A 21 -4.13 -2.06 -9.85
CA ALA A 21 -2.76 -1.97 -9.39
C ALA A 21 -2.43 -0.54 -8.91
N GLY A 22 -1.82 -0.43 -7.73
CA GLY A 22 -1.47 0.85 -7.11
C GLY A 22 -2.63 1.55 -6.38
N PHE A 23 -3.85 1.00 -6.41
CA PHE A 23 -5.02 1.59 -5.73
C PHE A 23 -5.39 0.92 -4.41
N CYS A 24 -4.63 -0.10 -3.94
CA CYS A 24 -4.99 -0.90 -2.77
C CYS A 24 -5.30 -0.08 -1.51
N TYR A 25 -4.48 0.94 -1.20
CA TYR A 25 -4.74 1.83 -0.07
C TYR A 25 -5.99 2.69 -0.28
N SER A 26 -6.07 3.40 -1.41
CA SER A 26 -7.20 4.29 -1.69
C SER A 26 -8.54 3.55 -1.80
N ALA A 27 -8.54 2.36 -2.41
CA ALA A 27 -9.70 1.51 -2.55
C ALA A 27 -10.18 1.01 -1.18
N SER A 28 -9.25 0.52 -0.35
CA SER A 28 -9.58 0.04 1.00
C SER A 28 -10.10 1.15 1.89
N VAL A 29 -9.50 2.35 1.85
CA VAL A 29 -10.00 3.52 2.59
C VAL A 29 -11.38 3.96 2.10
N GLU A 30 -11.63 3.96 0.79
CA GLU A 30 -12.94 4.31 0.25
C GLU A 30 -14.02 3.29 0.64
N MET A 31 -13.68 2.00 0.57
CA MET A 31 -14.59 0.92 0.96
C MET A 31 -14.88 0.95 2.46
N GLN A 32 -13.89 1.20 3.31
CA GLN A 32 -14.11 1.37 4.76
C GLN A 32 -15.04 2.54 5.08
N LYS A 33 -14.97 3.64 4.33
CA LYS A 33 -15.93 4.75 4.50
C LYS A 33 -17.35 4.33 4.16
N ALA A 34 -17.54 3.44 3.19
CA ALA A 34 -18.84 2.88 2.82
C ALA A 34 -19.32 1.80 3.82
N PHE A 35 -18.39 1.06 4.43
CA PHE A 35 -18.63 -0.03 5.37
C PHE A 35 -17.76 0.15 6.62
N PRO A 36 -18.17 1.02 7.57
CA PRO A 36 -17.35 1.38 8.72
C PRO A 36 -17.02 0.22 9.68
N GLU A 37 -17.72 -0.90 9.57
CA GLU A 37 -17.44 -2.13 10.31
C GLU A 37 -16.18 -2.87 9.84
N LEU A 38 -15.66 -2.52 8.66
CA LEU A 38 -14.45 -3.10 8.11
C LEU A 38 -13.20 -2.47 8.73
N ILE A 39 -12.23 -3.32 9.08
CA ILE A 39 -10.97 -2.91 9.67
C ILE A 39 -9.92 -2.82 8.57
N LEU A 40 -9.29 -1.64 8.44
CA LEU A 40 -8.17 -1.42 7.54
C LEU A 40 -6.92 -2.13 8.04
N CYS A 41 -6.34 -2.96 7.17
CA CYS A 41 -5.10 -3.70 7.44
C CYS A 41 -4.02 -3.32 6.41
N ARG A 42 -2.77 -3.39 6.87
CA ARG A 42 -1.57 -3.36 6.04
C ARG A 42 -0.76 -4.63 6.29
N GLY A 43 -0.03 -5.08 5.29
CA GLY A 43 0.98 -6.11 5.41
C GLY A 43 1.40 -6.60 4.03
N TYR A 44 1.44 -7.91 3.85
CA TYR A 44 1.98 -8.54 2.66
C TYR A 44 1.01 -9.52 2.02
N VAL A 45 1.01 -9.56 0.68
CA VAL A 45 0.42 -10.65 -0.11
C VAL A 45 1.57 -11.45 -0.74
N TYR A 46 1.47 -12.78 -0.73
CA TYR A 46 2.52 -13.69 -1.21
C TYR A 46 3.92 -13.38 -0.61
N GLU A 47 3.99 -13.23 0.72
CA GLU A 47 5.21 -13.04 1.54
C GLU A 47 6.03 -11.76 1.28
N SER A 48 5.81 -11.03 0.19
CA SER A 48 6.75 -9.98 -0.25
C SER A 48 6.10 -8.74 -0.84
N ARG A 49 4.81 -8.81 -1.22
CA ARG A 49 4.15 -7.68 -1.87
C ARG A 49 3.39 -6.85 -0.85
N GLU A 50 3.92 -5.67 -0.54
CA GLU A 50 3.23 -4.71 0.33
C GLU A 50 1.82 -4.43 -0.18
N HIS A 51 0.85 -4.51 0.72
CA HIS A 51 -0.55 -4.42 0.34
C HIS A 51 -1.43 -3.86 1.45
N TRP A 52 -2.57 -3.32 1.05
CA TRP A 52 -3.63 -2.85 1.93
C TRP A 52 -4.93 -3.57 1.57
N TRP A 53 -5.62 -4.08 2.59
CA TRP A 53 -6.91 -4.75 2.46
C TRP A 53 -7.79 -4.41 3.67
N LEU A 54 -9.00 -4.95 3.66
CA LEU A 54 -9.92 -4.87 4.78
C LEU A 54 -10.16 -6.24 5.38
N LYS A 55 -10.46 -6.29 6.67
CA LYS A 55 -11.01 -7.49 7.31
C LYS A 55 -12.30 -7.20 8.05
N THR A 56 -13.16 -8.20 8.11
CA THR A 56 -14.32 -8.20 9.00
C THR A 56 -13.90 -8.46 10.46
N LEU A 57 -14.82 -8.32 11.41
CA LEU A 57 -14.56 -8.59 12.84
C LEU A 57 -14.19 -10.05 13.12
N ASP A 58 -14.70 -11.00 12.32
CA ASP A 58 -14.34 -12.43 12.36
C ASP A 58 -13.05 -12.76 11.59
N GLY A 59 -12.42 -11.75 10.98
CA GLY A 59 -11.13 -11.88 10.30
C GLY A 59 -11.22 -12.47 8.90
N GLU A 60 -12.37 -12.36 8.22
CA GLU A 60 -12.50 -12.65 6.80
C GLU A 60 -11.88 -11.52 5.98
N ILE A 61 -11.12 -11.88 4.94
CA ILE A 61 -10.45 -10.92 4.07
C ILE A 61 -11.44 -10.33 3.07
N VAL A 62 -11.40 -9.00 2.95
CA VAL A 62 -12.14 -8.20 1.98
C VAL A 62 -11.13 -7.30 1.28
N ASP A 63 -10.67 -7.71 0.10
CA ASP A 63 -9.71 -6.95 -0.69
C ASP A 63 -10.37 -6.44 -1.98
N PRO A 64 -10.67 -5.12 -2.08
CA PRO A 64 -11.27 -4.55 -3.28
C PRO A 64 -10.37 -4.56 -4.50
N THR A 65 -9.09 -4.89 -4.32
CA THR A 65 -8.06 -4.92 -5.34
C THR A 65 -7.45 -6.31 -5.54
N ALA A 66 -8.05 -7.36 -4.96
CA ALA A 66 -7.57 -8.75 -5.05
C ALA A 66 -7.31 -9.21 -6.49
N ALA A 67 -8.15 -8.77 -7.44
CA ALA A 67 -8.04 -9.14 -8.84
C ALA A 67 -6.74 -8.66 -9.53
N GLN A 68 -5.97 -7.76 -8.92
CA GLN A 68 -4.63 -7.40 -9.43
C GLN A 68 -3.62 -8.56 -9.33
N PHE A 69 -3.87 -9.53 -8.45
CA PHE A 69 -3.00 -10.68 -8.19
C PHE A 69 -3.42 -11.92 -9.00
N THR A 70 -4.66 -11.97 -9.48
CA THR A 70 -5.25 -13.15 -10.12
C THR A 70 -4.90 -13.29 -11.60
N ILE A 71 -3.79 -12.69 -12.07
CA ILE A 71 -3.30 -12.81 -13.46
C ILE A 71 -3.06 -14.29 -13.83
N PHE A 72 -2.83 -15.15 -12.84
CA PHE A 72 -2.60 -16.59 -13.02
C PHE A 72 -3.79 -17.50 -12.65
N CYS A 73 -5.02 -16.96 -12.57
CA CYS A 73 -6.24 -17.72 -12.22
C CYS A 73 -6.24 -18.36 -10.81
N GLU A 74 -5.30 -18.00 -9.95
CA GLU A 74 -5.30 -18.45 -8.55
C GLU A 74 -6.25 -17.59 -7.73
N VAL A 75 -7.13 -18.26 -6.98
CA VAL A 75 -7.98 -17.61 -5.98
C VAL A 75 -7.11 -17.34 -4.76
N LEU A 76 -6.99 -16.07 -4.36
CA LEU A 76 -6.31 -15.72 -3.12
C LEU A 76 -7.02 -16.35 -1.92
N LEU A 77 -6.26 -17.06 -1.11
CA LEU A 77 -6.69 -17.62 0.15
C LEU A 77 -6.31 -16.67 1.29
N LYS A 78 -6.97 -16.83 2.44
CA LYS A 78 -6.62 -16.10 3.66
C LYS A 78 -5.14 -16.28 4.05
N SER A 79 -4.56 -17.44 3.78
CA SER A 79 -3.13 -17.73 4.02
C SER A 79 -2.18 -16.93 3.14
N ASP A 80 -2.67 -16.33 2.05
CA ASP A 80 -1.84 -15.52 1.16
C ASP A 80 -1.66 -14.09 1.69
N TYR A 81 -2.39 -13.72 2.76
CA TYR A 81 -2.32 -12.41 3.41
C TYR A 81 -1.65 -12.55 4.78
N GLU A 82 -0.65 -11.71 5.02
CA GLU A 82 0.06 -11.61 6.29
C GLU A 82 -0.03 -10.18 6.80
N GLU A 83 -0.73 -9.97 7.92
CA GLU A 83 -0.77 -8.65 8.57
C GLU A 83 0.62 -8.24 9.04
N TYR A 84 0.93 -6.97 8.86
CA TYR A 84 2.18 -6.42 9.35
C TYR A 84 2.26 -6.56 10.87
N SER A 85 3.39 -7.08 11.33
CA SER A 85 3.73 -7.21 12.75
C SER A 85 5.15 -6.71 12.96
N PRO A 86 5.39 -5.71 13.82
CA PRO A 86 6.72 -5.21 14.06
C PRO A 86 7.69 -6.25 14.66
N GLU A 87 7.16 -7.24 15.38
CA GLU A 87 7.96 -8.32 15.98
C GLU A 87 8.52 -9.28 14.93
N ILE A 88 7.81 -9.44 13.80
CA ILE A 88 8.19 -10.34 12.70
C ILE A 88 8.92 -9.57 11.60
N HIS A 89 8.44 -8.38 11.26
CA HIS A 89 8.85 -7.62 10.08
C HIS A 89 9.79 -6.44 10.39
N GLY A 90 10.02 -6.14 11.67
CA GLY A 90 10.85 -5.00 12.10
C GLY A 90 10.06 -3.70 12.28
N PRO A 91 10.71 -2.53 12.28
CA PRO A 91 10.00 -1.25 12.39
C PRO A 91 9.21 -0.93 11.11
N GLU A 92 8.05 -0.28 11.25
CA GLU A 92 7.21 0.11 10.11
C GLU A 92 7.92 1.18 9.27
N PRO A 93 8.07 0.99 7.95
CA PRO A 93 8.69 2.00 7.11
C PRO A 93 7.72 3.16 6.86
N ILE A 94 8.23 4.38 6.94
CA ILE A 94 7.50 5.63 6.65
C ILE A 94 7.52 5.99 5.16
N GLY A 95 8.22 5.22 4.33
CA GLY A 95 8.28 5.40 2.89
C GLY A 95 9.44 4.66 2.23
N ARG A 96 9.70 4.98 0.96
CA ARG A 96 10.83 4.45 0.18
C ARG A 96 11.68 5.60 -0.33
N CYS A 97 12.99 5.43 -0.20
CA CYS A 97 13.97 6.41 -0.61
C CYS A 97 13.93 6.56 -2.13
N MET A 98 13.67 7.77 -2.63
CA MET A 98 13.63 8.05 -4.06
C MET A 98 15.01 7.97 -4.73
N LYS A 99 16.10 8.00 -3.95
CA LYS A 99 17.47 7.86 -4.45
C LYS A 99 17.91 6.39 -4.55
N CYS A 100 17.87 5.63 -3.45
CA CYS A 100 18.40 4.27 -3.42
C CYS A 100 17.35 3.15 -3.45
N GLY A 101 16.06 3.47 -3.23
CA GLY A 101 14.98 2.49 -3.17
C GLY A 101 14.77 1.81 -1.82
N ASP A 102 15.67 2.03 -0.85
CA ASP A 102 15.57 1.45 0.50
C ASP A 102 14.37 2.01 1.27
N TYR A 103 13.92 1.23 2.26
CA TYR A 103 12.92 1.71 3.21
C TYR A 103 13.46 2.84 4.08
N CYS A 104 12.57 3.79 4.37
CA CYS A 104 12.83 4.90 5.28
C CYS A 104 12.17 4.61 6.62
N TYR A 105 12.86 4.86 7.73
CA TYR A 105 12.36 4.60 9.08
C TYR A 105 12.45 5.86 9.93
N GLU A 106 11.43 6.12 10.75
CA GLU A 106 11.36 7.30 11.62
C GLU A 106 12.49 7.33 12.66
N SER A 107 13.03 6.17 13.03
CA SER A 107 14.14 6.03 13.97
C SER A 107 15.50 6.48 13.42
N VAL A 108 15.61 6.78 12.12
CA VAL A 108 16.87 7.18 11.48
C VAL A 108 16.94 8.70 11.38
N GLU A 109 18.02 9.28 11.91
CA GLU A 109 18.22 10.73 11.88
C GLU A 109 18.26 11.27 10.44
N GLY A 110 17.43 12.29 10.17
CA GLY A 110 17.31 12.91 8.85
C GLY A 110 16.59 12.06 7.80
N ALA A 111 16.02 10.91 8.19
CA ALA A 111 15.11 10.19 7.31
C ALA A 111 13.77 10.93 7.15
N SER A 112 13.14 10.71 6.00
CA SER A 112 11.80 11.18 5.65
C SER A 112 11.10 10.13 4.81
N SER A 113 9.84 10.33 4.43
CA SER A 113 9.13 9.37 3.56
C SER A 113 9.74 9.21 2.16
N ILE A 114 10.67 10.09 1.75
CA ILE A 114 11.31 10.09 0.43
C ILE A 114 12.83 9.90 0.47
N ALA A 115 13.45 9.88 1.65
CA ALA A 115 14.89 9.76 1.81
C ALA A 115 15.23 8.96 3.07
N CYS A 116 16.05 7.91 2.95
CA CYS A 116 16.35 7.03 4.08
C CYS A 116 17.37 7.61 5.08
N GLY A 117 17.96 8.77 4.79
CA GLY A 117 18.91 9.46 5.66
C GLY A 117 19.42 10.75 5.04
N THR A 118 20.26 11.46 5.80
CA THR A 118 20.78 12.79 5.44
C THR A 118 21.53 12.84 4.12
N GLU A 119 22.33 11.82 3.79
CA GLU A 119 23.07 11.73 2.54
C GLU A 119 22.13 11.65 1.33
N CYS A 120 21.15 10.74 1.37
CA CYS A 120 20.17 10.60 0.30
C CYS A 120 19.31 11.86 0.14
N LEU A 121 18.98 12.53 1.26
CA LEU A 121 18.24 13.78 1.23
C LEU A 121 19.05 14.92 0.60
N ALA A 122 20.33 15.02 0.91
CA ALA A 122 21.22 16.03 0.33
C ALA A 122 21.32 15.89 -1.20
N GLU A 123 21.52 14.67 -1.69
CA GLU A 123 21.57 14.38 -3.13
C GLU A 123 20.24 14.66 -3.84
N LEU A 124 19.11 14.26 -3.24
CA LEU A 124 17.79 14.58 -3.79
C LEU A 124 17.59 16.10 -3.88
N ASN A 125 17.96 16.84 -2.84
CA ASN A 125 17.89 18.30 -2.84
C ASN A 125 18.78 18.91 -3.93
N GLU A 126 19.99 18.41 -4.13
CA GLU A 126 20.88 18.86 -5.21
C GLU A 126 20.26 18.62 -6.60
N TYR A 127 19.70 17.42 -6.82
CA TYR A 127 19.03 17.07 -8.06
C TYR A 127 17.83 17.98 -8.36
N TYR A 128 16.95 18.22 -7.38
CA TYR A 128 15.78 19.08 -7.57
C TYR A 128 16.16 20.56 -7.69
N ASN A 129 17.09 21.06 -6.89
CA ASN A 129 17.56 22.45 -6.98
C ASN A 129 18.33 22.72 -8.28
N GLY A 130 19.06 21.72 -8.81
CA GLY A 130 19.74 21.81 -10.10
C GLY A 130 18.80 21.78 -11.31
N LYS A 131 17.57 21.24 -11.13
CA LYS A 131 16.53 21.17 -12.18
C LYS A 131 15.62 22.38 -12.23
N ILE A 132 15.48 23.13 -11.13
CA ILE A 132 14.78 24.42 -11.12
C ILE A 132 15.76 25.51 -11.56
N LYS A 133 16.23 25.46 -12.81
CA LYS A 133 16.78 26.65 -13.45
C LYS A 133 15.59 27.51 -13.87
N PHE A 134 15.18 28.44 -13.02
CA PHE A 134 14.33 29.54 -13.45
C PHE A 134 15.05 30.23 -14.62
N ALA A 135 14.49 30.11 -15.82
CA ALA A 135 14.77 31.05 -16.88
C ALA A 135 14.39 32.43 -16.32
N ARG A 136 15.39 33.26 -16.07
CA ARG A 136 15.20 34.70 -15.79
C ARG A 136 14.75 35.39 -17.06
#